data_AF-H3GI53-F1
#
_entry.id   AF-H3GI53-F1
#
_cell.length_a   1.000
_cell.length_b   1.000
_cell.length_c   1.000
_cell.angle_alpha   90.00
_cell.angle_beta   90.00
_cell.angle_gamma   90.00
#
_symmetry.space_group_name_H-M   'P 1'
#
loop_
_entity.id
_entity.type
_entity.pdbx_description
1 polymer ?
#
loop_
_entity_poly.entity_id
_entity_poly.type
_entity_poly.pdbx_seq_one_letter_code
_entity_poly.pdbx_strand_id
1 'polypeptide(L)'
;MDDLESGISLGACAACVAAILLFQYLISARPLDAAQDGAAQRGDLHIQRKLQHVGTGAMIYTASGFFGRAAGASVLLFFALLFYGLHKLRGENDAVNAAYVKCFQSILRQHEVSRAALPGAYYFLLGSGFSLAMFPPRVARLAILHLSVGDPAAALFGTLYGRHKLVALVGRLGGNKSLEGSVGCFCITVMTTFMVLMLEQDFYLEGVDDEVAGTISLAAGVGGAAAELLDIGGWDDNLTLPLLSGAFLQLTVGRLL
;
A
#
# COMPACT_ATOMS: atom_id res chain seq x y z
N MET A 1 -16.10 1.31 33.25
CA MET A 1 -16.02 2.58 33.98
C MET A 1 -14.74 3.21 33.46
N ASP A 2 -14.94 4.24 32.65
CA ASP A 2 -13.98 4.99 31.84
C ASP A 2 -12.53 4.92 32.29
N ASP A 3 -11.68 4.34 31.44
CA ASP A 3 -10.24 4.60 31.48
C ASP A 3 -9.80 5.05 30.09
N LEU A 4 -9.82 6.38 29.95
CA LEU A 4 -9.06 7.20 29.02
C LEU A 4 -9.18 6.81 27.53
N GLU A 5 -10.28 7.22 26.90
CA GLU A 5 -10.14 7.92 25.62
C GLU A 5 -9.23 9.13 25.88
N SER A 6 -7.91 8.91 25.83
CA SER A 6 -6.97 10.00 25.64
C SER A 6 -7.41 10.66 24.35
N GLY A 7 -8.08 11.81 24.49
CA GLY A 7 -8.58 12.57 23.37
C GLY A 7 -7.42 12.80 22.44
N ILE A 8 -7.36 12.02 21.37
CA ILE A 8 -6.35 12.13 20.34
C ILE A 8 -6.44 13.58 19.91
N SER A 9 -5.36 14.34 20.13
CA SER A 9 -5.44 15.76 19.80
C SER A 9 -5.65 15.85 18.29
N LEU A 10 -6.69 16.56 17.88
CA LEU A 10 -6.93 16.88 16.48
C LEU A 10 -5.65 17.41 15.81
N GLY A 11 -4.79 18.08 16.59
CA GLY A 11 -3.45 18.51 16.20
C GLY A 11 -2.49 17.37 15.82
N ALA A 12 -2.46 16.24 16.55
CA ALA A 12 -1.64 15.09 16.19
C ALA A 12 -2.11 14.44 14.88
N CYS A 13 -3.43 14.30 14.71
CA CYS A 13 -4.00 13.79 13.45
C CYS A 13 -3.67 14.72 12.27
N ALA A 14 -3.87 16.03 12.45
CA ALA A 14 -3.51 17.04 11.46
C ALA A 14 -2.01 17.03 11.12
N ALA A 15 -1.14 16.85 12.12
CA ALA A 15 0.30 16.76 11.92
C ALA A 15 0.69 15.51 11.10
N CYS A 16 0.10 14.34 11.37
CA CYS A 16 0.34 13.14 10.58
C CYS A 16 -0.13 13.30 9.13
N VAL A 17 -1.33 13.85 8.92
CA VAL A 17 -1.85 14.15 7.58
C VAL A 17 -0.94 15.13 6.86
N ALA A 18 -0.54 16.23 7.51
CA ALA A 18 0.36 17.22 6.94
C ALA A 18 1.72 16.61 6.57
N ALA A 19 2.27 15.74 7.42
CA ALA A 19 3.51 15.03 7.14
C ALA A 19 3.38 14.13 5.91
N ILE A 20 2.29 13.36 5.79
CA ILE A 20 2.03 12.51 4.61
C ILE A 20 1.93 13.37 3.36
N LEU A 21 1.13 14.45 3.39
CA LEU A 21 0.97 15.34 2.24
C LEU A 21 2.28 16.03 1.84
N LEU A 22 3.08 16.45 2.81
CA LEU A 22 4.41 17.01 2.57
C LEU A 22 5.34 15.97 1.93
N PHE A 23 5.34 14.73 2.44
CA PHE A 23 6.10 13.63 1.85
C PHE A 23 5.67 13.37 0.40
N GLN A 24 4.36 13.31 0.12
CA GLN A 24 3.83 13.17 -1.25
C GLN A 24 4.36 14.27 -2.16
N TYR A 25 4.27 15.53 -1.70
CA TYR A 25 4.71 16.68 -2.46
C TYR A 25 6.22 16.63 -2.73
N LEU A 26 7.04 16.37 -1.71
CA LEU A 26 8.50 16.32 -1.84
C LEU A 26 8.96 15.18 -2.76
N ILE A 27 8.34 14.00 -2.66
CA ILE A 27 8.65 12.91 -3.56
C ILE A 27 8.22 13.27 -4.97
N SER A 28 7.02 13.80 -5.17
CA SER A 28 6.49 14.11 -6.50
C SER A 28 7.19 15.28 -7.20
N ALA A 29 7.62 16.29 -6.44
CA ALA A 29 8.22 17.51 -6.95
C ALA A 29 9.70 17.38 -7.33
N ARG A 30 10.38 16.28 -6.94
CA ARG A 30 11.73 15.99 -7.42
C ARG A 30 11.65 15.51 -8.87
N PRO A 31 12.20 16.25 -9.85
CA PRO A 31 12.55 15.64 -11.12
C PRO A 31 13.66 14.65 -10.77
N LEU A 32 13.45 13.36 -11.02
CA LEU A 32 14.62 12.50 -11.20
C LEU A 32 15.28 13.05 -12.46
N ASP A 33 16.39 13.76 -12.26
CA ASP A 33 17.21 14.26 -13.35
C ASP A 33 17.37 13.13 -14.36
N ALA A 34 17.19 13.46 -15.63
CA ALA A 34 17.52 12.64 -16.78
C ALA A 34 19.05 12.45 -16.87
N ALA A 35 19.68 12.02 -15.79
CA ALA A 35 21.07 11.63 -15.67
C ALA A 35 21.14 10.11 -15.74
N GLN A 36 20.89 9.58 -16.94
CA GLN A 36 21.65 8.46 -17.51
C GLN A 36 21.28 8.31 -18.99
N ASP A 37 21.83 9.23 -19.79
CA ASP A 37 22.29 8.88 -21.13
C ASP A 37 23.11 7.59 -21.04
N GLY A 38 22.67 6.53 -21.73
CA GLY A 38 23.49 5.35 -22.02
C GLY A 38 22.93 3.96 -21.70
N ALA A 39 21.73 3.81 -21.13
CA ALA A 39 21.15 2.47 -20.86
C ALA A 39 19.66 2.38 -21.18
N ALA A 40 19.29 2.75 -22.40
CA ALA A 40 17.98 2.44 -22.96
C ALA A 40 17.81 0.91 -23.15
N GLN A 41 17.45 0.15 -22.10
CA GLN A 41 16.81 -1.19 -22.23
C GLN A 41 16.33 -1.89 -20.94
N ARG A 42 16.01 -1.18 -19.85
CA ARG A 42 15.26 -1.78 -18.73
C ARG A 42 14.06 -0.87 -18.45
N GLY A 43 12.85 -1.38 -18.73
CA GLY A 43 11.61 -0.60 -18.75
C GLY A 43 11.47 0.30 -17.53
N ASP A 44 10.93 1.50 -17.76
CA ASP A 44 10.76 2.58 -16.79
C ASP A 44 10.38 2.03 -15.41
N LEU A 45 11.37 1.93 -14.51
CA LEU A 45 11.21 1.22 -13.24
C LEU A 45 10.22 1.93 -12.31
N HIS A 46 9.81 3.17 -12.66
CA HIS A 46 8.92 4.02 -11.87
C HIS A 46 9.35 4.06 -10.39
N ILE A 47 10.65 4.22 -10.13
CA ILE A 47 11.24 4.15 -8.78
C ILE A 47 10.59 5.17 -7.84
N GLN A 48 10.30 6.38 -8.34
CA GLN A 48 9.65 7.44 -7.57
C GLN A 48 8.26 7.03 -7.08
N ARG A 49 7.47 6.35 -7.91
CA ARG A 49 6.17 5.80 -7.51
C ARG A 49 6.33 4.71 -6.45
N LYS A 50 7.32 3.82 -6.61
CA LYS A 50 7.59 2.76 -5.61
C LYS A 50 8.00 3.36 -4.27
N LEU A 51 8.87 4.37 -4.28
CA LEU A 51 9.29 5.09 -3.08
C LEU A 51 8.12 5.84 -2.42
N GLN A 52 7.28 6.48 -3.22
CA GLN A 52 6.04 7.10 -2.75
C GLN A 52 5.16 6.04 -2.07
N HIS A 53 4.95 4.90 -2.70
CA HIS A 53 4.10 3.83 -2.19
C HIS A 53 4.62 3.28 -0.85
N VAL A 54 5.91 2.93 -0.78
CA VAL A 54 6.57 2.45 0.45
C VAL A 54 6.52 3.48 1.56
N GLY A 55 6.89 4.74 1.28
CA GLY A 55 6.95 5.77 2.30
C GLY A 55 5.57 6.14 2.84
N THR A 56 4.56 6.22 1.97
CA THR A 56 3.18 6.52 2.37
C THR A 56 2.61 5.43 3.26
N GLY A 57 2.78 4.16 2.85
CA GLY A 57 2.30 3.03 3.62
C GLY A 57 3.03 2.90 4.96
N ALA A 58 4.35 3.15 5.01
CA ALA A 58 5.11 3.20 6.26
C ALA A 58 4.57 4.30 7.21
N MET A 59 4.28 5.50 6.70
CA MET A 59 3.70 6.58 7.51
C MET A 59 2.30 6.24 8.02
N ILE A 60 1.44 5.60 7.20
CA ILE A 60 0.10 5.15 7.62
C ILE A 60 0.21 4.02 8.65
N TYR A 61 1.10 3.06 8.42
CA TYR A 61 1.41 2.00 9.37
C TYR A 61 1.83 2.59 10.72
N THR A 62 2.82 3.49 10.75
CA THR A 62 3.26 4.15 11.98
C THR A 62 2.13 4.95 12.63
N ALA A 63 1.40 5.76 11.87
CA ALA A 63 0.27 6.55 12.36
C ALA A 63 -0.80 5.68 13.03
N SER A 64 -1.15 4.53 12.43
CA SER A 64 -2.18 3.64 12.97
C SER A 64 -1.87 3.02 14.33
N GLY A 65 -0.64 3.18 14.85
CA GLY A 65 -0.27 2.78 16.21
C GLY A 65 -0.64 3.83 17.26
N PHE A 66 -0.87 5.07 16.83
CA PHE A 66 -1.24 6.20 17.69
C PHE A 66 -2.72 6.55 17.61
N PHE A 67 -3.43 6.09 16.57
CA PHE A 67 -4.83 6.42 16.33
C PHE A 67 -5.74 5.21 16.50
N GLY A 68 -6.90 5.43 17.12
CA GLY A 68 -7.96 4.44 17.15
C GLY A 68 -8.37 4.02 15.74
N ARG A 69 -8.65 2.73 15.55
CA ARG A 69 -8.96 2.11 14.26
C ARG A 69 -10.07 2.84 13.48
N ALA A 70 -11.14 3.23 14.16
CA ALA A 70 -12.26 3.95 13.53
C ALA A 70 -11.87 5.36 13.08
N ALA A 71 -11.07 6.08 13.88
CA ALA A 71 -10.57 7.41 13.52
C ALA A 71 -9.61 7.33 12.32
N GLY A 72 -8.65 6.39 12.34
CA GLY A 72 -7.74 6.15 11.23
C GLY A 72 -8.48 5.79 9.94
N ALA A 73 -9.43 4.84 10.00
CA ALA A 73 -10.28 4.49 8.86
C ALA A 73 -11.07 5.70 8.34
N SER A 74 -11.70 6.47 9.22
CA SER A 74 -12.49 7.65 8.84
C SER A 74 -11.66 8.70 8.12
N VAL A 75 -10.43 8.97 8.59
CA VAL A 75 -9.51 9.91 7.94
C VAL A 75 -9.11 9.39 6.55
N LEU A 76 -8.69 8.14 6.43
CA LEU A 76 -8.27 7.57 5.14
C LEU A 76 -9.41 7.56 4.11
N LEU A 77 -10.61 7.15 4.52
CA LEU A 77 -11.80 7.11 3.66
C LEU A 77 -12.28 8.52 3.30
N PHE A 78 -12.18 9.49 4.20
CA PHE A 78 -12.44 10.89 3.90
C PHE A 78 -11.48 11.42 2.83
N PHE A 79 -10.18 11.16 2.95
CA PHE A 79 -9.22 11.56 1.92
C PHE A 79 -9.43 10.82 0.59
N ALA A 80 -9.82 9.54 0.61
CA ALA A 80 -10.22 8.84 -0.61
C ALA A 80 -11.39 9.55 -1.31
N LEU A 81 -12.40 10.00 -0.56
CA LEU A 81 -13.51 10.80 -1.10
C LEU A 81 -13.03 12.14 -1.69
N LEU A 82 -12.09 12.83 -1.01
CA LEU A 82 -11.49 14.06 -1.55
C LEU A 82 -10.73 13.81 -2.85
N PHE A 83 -9.98 12.71 -2.97
CA PHE A 83 -9.30 12.33 -4.21
C PHE A 83 -10.28 12.01 -5.34
N TYR A 84 -11.42 11.40 -5.03
CA TYR A 84 -12.50 11.20 -5.99
C TYR A 84 -13.09 12.53 -6.47
N GLY A 85 -13.40 13.44 -5.55
CA GLY A 85 -13.87 14.79 -5.87
C GLY A 85 -12.87 15.57 -6.72
N LEU A 86 -11.58 15.51 -6.39
CA LEU A 86 -10.51 16.11 -7.17
C LEU A 86 -10.43 15.51 -8.58
N HIS A 87 -10.60 14.20 -8.73
CA HIS A 87 -10.65 13.56 -10.04
C HIS A 87 -11.83 14.05 -10.89
N LYS A 88 -13.01 14.27 -10.28
CA LYS A 88 -14.15 14.90 -10.96
C LYS A 88 -13.88 16.35 -11.35
N LEU A 89 -13.29 17.14 -10.45
CA LEU A 89 -12.94 18.53 -10.73
C LEU A 89 -11.88 18.67 -11.83
N ARG A 90 -10.91 17.74 -11.90
CA ARG A 90 -9.98 17.62 -13.04
C ARG A 90 -10.73 17.36 -14.34
N GLY A 91 -11.90 16.72 -14.28
CA GLY A 91 -12.85 16.49 -15.37
C GLY A 91 -13.36 17.77 -16.01
N GLU A 92 -13.70 18.72 -15.14
CA GLU A 92 -14.49 19.92 -15.44
C GLU A 92 -13.64 21.18 -15.62
N ASN A 93 -12.40 21.20 -15.13
CA ASN A 93 -11.54 22.37 -15.12
C ASN A 93 -10.11 22.04 -15.59
N ASP A 94 -9.74 22.57 -16.76
CA ASP A 94 -8.43 22.36 -17.38
C ASP A 94 -7.27 22.95 -16.56
N ALA A 95 -7.49 24.06 -15.86
CA ALA A 95 -6.47 24.65 -14.99
C ALA A 95 -6.17 23.74 -13.79
N VAL A 96 -7.21 23.14 -13.19
CA VAL A 96 -7.06 22.14 -12.12
C VAL A 96 -6.36 20.89 -12.64
N ASN A 97 -6.73 20.41 -13.83
CA ASN A 97 -6.08 19.26 -14.44
C ASN A 97 -4.60 19.53 -14.75
N ALA A 98 -4.28 20.68 -15.35
CA ALA A 98 -2.91 21.08 -15.66
C ALA A 98 -2.07 21.22 -14.38
N ALA A 99 -2.61 21.84 -13.33
CA ALA A 99 -1.94 21.96 -12.03
C ALA A 99 -1.68 20.58 -11.40
N TYR A 100 -2.68 19.69 -11.42
CA TYR A 100 -2.56 18.33 -10.90
C TYR A 100 -1.51 17.52 -11.66
N VAL A 101 -1.57 17.47 -12.99
CA VAL A 101 -0.60 16.75 -13.81
C VAL A 101 0.80 17.34 -13.62
N LYS A 102 0.94 18.66 -13.61
CA LYS A 102 2.24 19.30 -13.35
C LYS A 102 2.84 18.86 -12.02
N CYS A 103 2.02 18.76 -10.96
CA CYS A 103 2.47 18.36 -9.63
C CYS A 103 2.80 16.86 -9.54
N PHE A 104 2.01 16.00 -10.19
CA PHE A 104 2.02 14.54 -9.95
C PHE A 104 2.46 13.67 -11.14
N GLN A 105 2.78 14.25 -12.30
CA GLN A 105 3.18 13.51 -13.51
C GLN A 105 4.31 12.49 -13.30
N SER A 106 5.21 12.76 -12.35
CA SER A 106 6.36 11.90 -12.03
C SER A 106 5.96 10.56 -11.39
N ILE A 107 4.77 10.48 -10.78
CA ILE A 107 4.26 9.28 -10.10
C ILE A 107 3.02 8.67 -10.78
N LEU A 108 2.35 9.42 -11.66
CA LEU A 108 1.17 8.98 -12.38
C LEU A 108 1.51 8.10 -13.59
N ARG A 109 0.69 7.08 -13.82
CA ARG A 109 0.67 6.28 -15.05
C ARG A 109 -0.09 7.02 -16.15
N GLN A 110 0.19 6.68 -17.40
CA GLN A 110 -0.42 7.34 -18.57
C GLN A 110 -1.96 7.32 -18.56
N HIS A 111 -2.58 6.23 -18.10
CA HIS A 111 -4.05 6.15 -17.98
C HIS A 111 -4.63 6.97 -16.82
N GLU A 112 -3.83 7.29 -15.80
CA GLU A 112 -4.22 8.18 -14.70
C GLU A 112 -4.09 9.66 -15.13
N VAL A 113 -3.08 9.96 -15.98
CA VAL A 113 -2.91 11.27 -16.63
C VAL A 113 -4.07 11.54 -17.58
N SER A 114 -4.43 10.58 -18.43
CA SER A 114 -5.56 10.69 -19.36
C SER A 114 -6.94 10.63 -18.69
N ARG A 115 -6.99 10.38 -17.38
CA ARG A 115 -8.21 10.20 -16.57
C ARG A 115 -9.04 8.98 -16.97
N ALA A 116 -8.47 8.02 -17.71
CA ALA A 116 -9.12 6.74 -17.99
C ALA A 116 -9.31 5.88 -16.73
N ALA A 117 -8.54 6.15 -15.68
CA ALA A 117 -8.75 5.60 -14.35
C ALA A 117 -8.52 6.65 -13.24
N LEU A 118 -9.06 6.36 -12.06
CA LEU A 118 -8.73 7.07 -10.83
C LEU A 118 -7.24 6.87 -10.48
N PRO A 119 -6.57 7.85 -9.84
CA PRO A 119 -5.19 7.70 -9.41
C PRO A 119 -5.03 6.58 -8.38
N GLY A 120 -3.91 5.86 -8.41
CA GLY A 120 -3.60 4.79 -7.45
C GLY A 120 -3.69 5.22 -5.98
N ALA A 121 -3.41 6.50 -5.68
CA ALA A 121 -3.58 7.06 -4.33
C ALA A 121 -5.02 6.95 -3.80
N TYR A 122 -6.03 7.07 -4.68
CA TYR A 122 -7.44 6.85 -4.30
C TYR A 122 -7.63 5.42 -3.79
N TYR A 123 -7.17 4.43 -4.56
CA TYR A 123 -7.31 3.02 -4.21
C TYR A 123 -6.47 2.64 -2.99
N PHE A 124 -5.28 3.23 -2.83
CA PHE A 124 -4.42 3.01 -1.67
C PHE A 124 -5.09 3.45 -0.37
N LEU A 125 -5.67 4.65 -0.36
CA LEU A 125 -6.40 5.19 0.79
C LEU A 125 -7.66 4.36 1.06
N LEU A 126 -8.36 3.93 0.01
CA LEU A 126 -9.56 3.12 0.12
C LEU A 126 -9.25 1.73 0.70
N GLY A 127 -8.25 1.02 0.18
CA GLY A 127 -7.80 -0.28 0.66
C GLY A 127 -7.29 -0.23 2.09
N SER A 128 -6.42 0.74 2.40
CA SER A 128 -5.92 0.94 3.78
C SER A 128 -7.04 1.31 4.76
N GLY A 129 -7.96 2.18 4.34
CA GLY A 129 -9.10 2.61 5.13
C GLY A 129 -10.07 1.47 5.44
N PHE A 130 -10.39 0.64 4.44
CA PHE A 130 -11.21 -0.55 4.65
C PHE A 130 -10.50 -1.63 5.46
N SER A 131 -9.18 -1.83 5.28
CA SER A 131 -8.43 -2.75 6.14
C SER A 131 -8.48 -2.35 7.60
N LEU A 132 -8.33 -1.04 7.91
CA LEU A 132 -8.58 -0.54 9.26
C LEU A 132 -10.04 -0.74 9.67
N ALA A 133 -11.03 -0.48 8.81
CA ALA A 133 -12.43 -0.63 9.20
C ALA A 133 -12.82 -2.10 9.53
N MET A 134 -12.24 -3.06 8.81
CA MET A 134 -12.70 -4.46 8.80
C MET A 134 -11.90 -5.39 9.72
N PHE A 135 -10.61 -5.16 9.92
CA PHE A 135 -9.73 -6.10 10.63
C PHE A 135 -9.32 -5.61 12.02
N PRO A 136 -9.01 -6.50 12.97
CA PRO A 136 -8.36 -6.15 14.23
C PRO A 136 -7.07 -5.35 14.00
N PRO A 137 -6.65 -4.46 14.93
CA PRO A 137 -5.51 -3.57 14.73
C PRO A 137 -4.23 -4.26 14.25
N ARG A 138 -3.88 -5.42 14.83
CA ARG A 138 -2.70 -6.20 14.45
C ARG A 138 -2.78 -6.67 12.99
N VAL A 139 -3.90 -7.26 12.58
CA VAL A 139 -4.11 -7.71 11.19
C VAL A 139 -4.17 -6.54 10.21
N ALA A 140 -4.88 -5.46 10.55
CA ALA A 140 -5.04 -4.30 9.69
C ALA A 140 -3.70 -3.61 9.39
N ARG A 141 -2.85 -3.48 10.42
CA ARG A 141 -1.50 -2.90 10.30
C ARG A 141 -0.62 -3.74 9.38
N LEU A 142 -0.60 -5.06 9.56
CA LEU A 142 0.16 -5.95 8.67
C LEU A 142 -0.38 -5.91 7.23
N ALA A 143 -1.70 -5.88 7.03
CA ALA A 143 -2.28 -5.73 5.69
C ALA A 143 -1.82 -4.44 4.97
N ILE A 144 -1.75 -3.31 5.70
CA ILE A 144 -1.22 -2.04 5.16
C ILE A 144 0.27 -2.16 4.86
N LEU A 145 1.04 -2.83 5.73
CA LEU A 145 2.46 -3.08 5.50
C LEU A 145 2.65 -3.92 4.22
N HIS A 146 1.86 -4.98 4.03
CA HIS A 146 1.95 -5.85 2.85
C HIS A 146 1.67 -5.08 1.57
N LEU A 147 0.65 -4.20 1.56
CA LEU A 147 0.46 -3.28 0.44
C LEU A 147 1.70 -2.40 0.26
N SER A 148 2.12 -1.73 1.33
CA SER A 148 3.21 -0.75 1.32
C SER A 148 4.53 -1.28 0.75
N VAL A 149 4.92 -2.52 1.06
CA VAL A 149 6.23 -3.06 0.63
C VAL A 149 6.12 -4.22 -0.35
N GLY A 150 5.05 -5.01 -0.27
CA GLY A 150 4.83 -6.18 -1.11
C GLY A 150 4.49 -5.82 -2.55
N ASP A 151 3.59 -4.85 -2.78
CA ASP A 151 3.24 -4.40 -4.14
C ASP A 151 4.45 -3.76 -4.86
N PRO A 152 5.19 -2.81 -4.27
CA PRO A 152 6.40 -2.27 -4.89
C PRO A 152 7.47 -3.33 -5.16
N ALA A 153 7.62 -4.32 -4.27
CA ALA A 153 8.53 -5.44 -4.49
C ALA A 153 8.08 -6.26 -5.71
N ALA A 154 6.81 -6.64 -5.78
CA ALA A 154 6.28 -7.39 -6.91
C ALA A 154 6.48 -6.67 -8.23
N ALA A 155 6.17 -5.37 -8.27
CA ALA A 155 6.38 -4.53 -9.43
C ALA A 155 7.86 -4.34 -9.77
N LEU A 156 8.78 -4.35 -8.81
CA LEU A 156 10.22 -4.25 -9.04
C LEU A 156 10.77 -5.56 -9.64
N PHE A 157 10.54 -6.69 -8.95
CA PHE A 157 11.04 -7.99 -9.38
C PHE A 157 10.36 -8.45 -10.68
N GLY A 158 9.07 -8.13 -10.88
CA GLY A 158 8.36 -8.41 -12.12
C GLY A 158 8.90 -7.61 -13.32
N THR A 159 9.29 -6.35 -13.12
CA THR A 159 9.92 -5.56 -14.21
C THR A 159 11.35 -6.01 -14.51
N LEU A 160 12.13 -6.36 -13.48
CA LEU A 160 13.54 -6.76 -13.66
C LEU A 160 13.69 -8.20 -14.16
N TYR A 161 12.86 -9.12 -13.68
CA TYR A 161 13.05 -10.56 -13.86
C TYR A 161 11.80 -11.31 -14.35
N GLY A 162 10.67 -10.63 -14.57
CA GLY A 162 9.36 -11.26 -14.84
C GLY A 162 9.26 -11.98 -16.18
N ARG A 163 9.85 -13.17 -16.29
CA ARG A 163 9.83 -14.05 -17.47
C ARG A 163 8.60 -14.95 -17.46
N HIS A 164 8.19 -15.42 -16.29
CA HIS A 164 7.09 -16.38 -16.17
C HIS A 164 5.78 -15.65 -15.88
N LYS A 165 5.00 -15.37 -16.93
CA LYS A 165 3.72 -14.64 -16.81
C LYS A 165 2.64 -15.52 -16.19
N LEU A 166 1.95 -14.99 -15.19
CA LEU A 166 0.92 -15.69 -14.43
C LEU A 166 -0.32 -15.99 -15.28
N VAL A 167 -0.62 -15.20 -16.32
CA VAL A 167 -1.69 -15.57 -17.27
C VAL A 167 -1.49 -16.94 -17.91
N ALA A 168 -0.24 -17.36 -18.12
CA ALA A 168 0.04 -18.69 -18.68
C ALA A 168 -0.18 -19.82 -17.66
N LEU A 169 -0.16 -19.51 -16.36
CA LEU A 169 -0.25 -20.49 -15.27
C LEU A 169 -1.66 -20.59 -14.67
N VAL A 170 -2.31 -19.45 -14.46
CA VAL A 170 -3.61 -19.33 -13.76
C VAL A 170 -4.67 -18.60 -14.59
N GLY A 171 -4.42 -18.41 -15.88
CA GLY A 171 -5.36 -17.77 -16.81
C GLY A 171 -5.63 -16.31 -16.46
N ARG A 172 -6.86 -15.85 -16.68
CA ARG A 172 -7.22 -14.44 -16.48
C ARG A 172 -7.00 -13.95 -15.05
N LEU A 173 -7.02 -14.85 -14.05
CA LEU A 173 -6.78 -14.50 -12.65
C LEU A 173 -5.35 -14.00 -12.39
N GLY A 174 -4.37 -14.34 -13.22
CA GLY A 174 -2.99 -13.89 -13.05
C GLY A 174 -2.65 -12.60 -13.78
N GLY A 175 -3.51 -12.14 -14.69
CA GLY A 175 -3.28 -10.96 -15.52
C GLY A 175 -1.87 -10.91 -16.15
N ASN A 176 -1.32 -9.71 -16.28
CA ASN A 176 0.03 -9.51 -16.81
C ASN A 176 1.14 -9.66 -15.74
N LYS A 177 0.79 -10.14 -14.54
CA LYS A 177 1.72 -10.32 -13.42
C LYS A 177 2.66 -11.48 -13.70
N SER A 178 3.75 -11.56 -12.96
CA SER A 178 4.79 -12.59 -13.16
C SER A 178 5.10 -13.31 -11.87
N LEU A 179 5.44 -14.59 -11.97
CA LEU A 179 5.82 -15.42 -10.83
C LEU A 179 6.97 -14.79 -10.03
N GLU A 180 7.96 -14.21 -10.71
CA GLU A 180 9.09 -13.52 -10.09
C GLU A 180 8.65 -12.29 -9.28
N GLY A 181 7.56 -11.63 -9.69
CA GLY A 181 6.93 -10.54 -8.95
C GLY A 181 6.31 -11.07 -7.66
N SER A 182 5.49 -12.12 -7.76
CA SER A 182 4.86 -12.74 -6.58
C SER A 182 5.88 -13.35 -5.61
N VAL A 183 6.99 -13.91 -6.10
CA VAL A 183 8.12 -14.36 -5.24
C VAL A 183 8.79 -13.17 -4.55
N GLY A 184 8.98 -12.05 -5.26
CA GLY A 184 9.46 -10.81 -4.66
C GLY A 184 8.53 -10.29 -3.57
N CYS A 185 7.22 -10.30 -3.83
CA CYS A 185 6.18 -9.94 -2.86
C CYS A 185 6.26 -10.84 -1.62
N PHE A 186 6.32 -12.16 -1.82
CA PHE A 186 6.44 -13.15 -0.75
C PHE A 186 7.63 -12.84 0.15
N CYS A 187 8.84 -12.78 -0.42
CA CYS A 187 10.07 -12.61 0.36
C CYS A 187 10.10 -11.31 1.15
N ILE A 188 9.71 -10.18 0.53
CA ILE A 188 9.71 -8.88 1.20
C ILE A 188 8.62 -8.82 2.28
N THR A 189 7.46 -9.44 2.04
CA THR A 189 6.38 -9.48 3.03
C THR A 189 6.76 -10.34 4.24
N VAL A 190 7.37 -11.52 4.04
CA VAL A 190 7.91 -12.34 5.15
C VAL A 190 8.91 -11.54 5.97
N MET A 191 9.91 -10.95 5.30
CA MET A 191 11.01 -10.25 5.96
C MET A 191 10.51 -9.04 6.77
N THR A 192 9.66 -8.22 6.18
CA THR A 192 9.16 -7.00 6.84
C THR A 192 8.16 -7.31 7.94
N THR A 193 7.30 -8.31 7.77
CA THR A 193 6.41 -8.80 8.83
C THR A 193 7.23 -9.29 10.02
N PHE A 194 8.22 -10.15 9.78
CA PHE A 194 9.08 -10.64 10.85
C PHE A 194 9.79 -9.49 11.57
N MET A 195 10.32 -8.53 10.82
CA MET A 195 10.97 -7.34 11.37
C MET A 195 10.03 -6.55 12.29
N VAL A 196 8.79 -6.25 11.87
CA VAL A 196 7.86 -5.47 12.71
C VAL A 196 7.35 -6.26 13.90
N LEU A 197 7.18 -7.59 13.80
CA LEU A 197 6.85 -8.44 14.94
C LEU A 197 7.95 -8.38 16.01
N MET A 198 9.23 -8.33 15.59
CA MET A 198 10.37 -8.22 16.50
C MET A 198 10.60 -6.80 17.04
N LEU A 199 10.26 -5.76 16.27
CA LEU A 199 10.41 -4.36 16.72
C LEU A 199 9.26 -3.92 17.63
N GLU A 200 8.06 -4.50 17.46
CA GLU A 200 6.84 -4.17 18.19
C GLU A 200 6.30 -5.41 18.93
N GLN A 201 7.19 -6.17 19.58
CA GLN A 201 6.85 -7.42 20.29
C GLN A 201 5.71 -7.25 21.28
N ASP A 202 5.76 -6.21 22.12
CA ASP A 202 4.71 -5.92 23.10
C ASP A 202 3.34 -5.70 22.45
N PHE A 203 3.29 -5.19 21.22
CA PHE A 203 2.04 -4.97 20.53
C PHE A 203 1.53 -6.23 19.83
N TYR A 204 2.39 -7.01 19.16
CA TYR A 204 1.96 -8.14 18.32
C TYR A 204 1.98 -9.50 19.02
N LEU A 205 2.93 -9.73 19.92
CA LEU A 205 3.23 -11.04 20.51
C LEU A 205 2.88 -11.09 22.01
N GLU A 206 2.14 -10.11 22.52
CA GLU A 206 1.69 -10.11 23.92
C GLU A 206 0.96 -11.41 24.26
N GLY A 207 1.51 -12.18 25.20
CA GLY A 207 0.93 -13.44 25.67
C GLY A 207 1.11 -14.64 24.74
N VAL A 208 2.00 -14.56 23.75
CA VAL A 208 2.29 -15.63 22.79
C VAL A 208 3.80 -15.88 22.72
N ASP A 209 4.20 -17.14 22.49
CA ASP A 209 5.62 -17.48 22.34
C ASP A 209 6.24 -16.85 21.08
N ASP A 210 7.49 -16.37 21.19
CA ASP A 210 8.23 -15.71 20.10
C ASP A 210 8.36 -16.58 18.84
N GLU A 211 8.34 -17.90 19.00
CA GLU A 211 8.42 -18.87 17.89
C GLU A 211 7.26 -18.71 16.89
N VAL A 212 6.12 -18.18 17.34
CA VAL A 212 4.93 -17.93 16.50
C VAL A 212 5.18 -16.83 15.46
N ALA A 213 6.15 -15.94 15.69
CA ALA A 213 6.48 -14.88 14.75
C ALA A 213 6.89 -15.42 13.36
N GLY A 214 7.58 -16.57 13.32
CA GLY A 214 7.92 -17.24 12.07
C GLY A 214 6.68 -17.73 11.31
N THR A 215 5.71 -18.30 12.02
CA THR A 215 4.43 -18.76 11.44
C THR A 215 3.62 -17.59 10.89
N ILE A 216 3.48 -16.50 11.64
CA ILE A 216 2.77 -15.29 11.20
C ILE A 216 3.46 -14.70 9.97
N SER A 217 4.79 -14.62 9.97
CA SER A 217 5.56 -14.05 8.86
C SER A 217 5.45 -14.88 7.58
N LEU A 218 5.47 -16.21 7.68
CA LEU A 218 5.25 -17.09 6.53
C LEU A 218 3.81 -16.96 6.00
N ALA A 219 2.81 -16.93 6.89
CA ALA A 219 1.42 -16.71 6.51
C ALA A 219 1.23 -15.35 5.82
N ALA A 220 1.89 -14.30 6.31
CA ALA A 220 1.92 -12.99 5.70
C ALA A 220 2.52 -13.03 4.29
N GLY A 221 3.66 -13.71 4.11
CA GLY A 221 4.28 -13.94 2.80
C GLY A 221 3.32 -14.60 1.80
N VAL A 222 2.69 -15.71 2.22
CA VAL A 222 1.72 -16.43 1.38
C VAL A 222 0.52 -15.56 1.06
N GLY A 223 -0.07 -14.89 2.06
CA GLY A 223 -1.23 -14.03 1.89
C GLY A 223 -0.94 -12.82 1.01
N GLY A 224 0.21 -12.17 1.17
CA GLY A 224 0.68 -11.06 0.34
C GLY A 224 0.90 -11.47 -1.11
N ALA A 225 1.63 -12.57 -1.35
CA ALA A 225 1.89 -13.06 -2.70
C ALA A 225 0.63 -13.59 -3.40
N ALA A 226 -0.27 -14.26 -2.68
CA ALA A 226 -1.55 -14.69 -3.23
C ALA A 226 -2.45 -13.50 -3.57
N ALA A 227 -2.51 -12.49 -2.70
CA ALA A 227 -3.26 -11.27 -2.95
C ALA A 227 -2.69 -10.48 -4.13
N GLU A 228 -1.36 -10.38 -4.24
CA GLU A 228 -0.70 -9.78 -5.39
C GLU A 228 -0.94 -10.57 -6.67
N LEU A 229 -0.92 -11.90 -6.64
CA LEU A 229 -1.12 -12.72 -7.84
C LEU A 229 -2.53 -12.57 -8.45
N LEU A 230 -3.54 -12.31 -7.62
CA LEU A 230 -4.95 -12.28 -8.02
C LEU A 230 -5.34 -10.94 -8.67
N ASP A 231 -5.63 -10.96 -9.98
CA ASP A 231 -6.30 -9.89 -10.71
C ASP A 231 -7.83 -10.04 -10.56
N ILE A 232 -8.41 -9.31 -9.60
CA ILE A 232 -9.85 -9.36 -9.30
C ILE A 232 -10.57 -8.35 -10.17
N GLY A 233 -11.09 -8.80 -11.32
CA GLY A 233 -12.03 -8.03 -12.13
C GLY A 233 -11.50 -6.67 -12.60
N GLY A 234 -10.19 -6.50 -12.72
CA GLY A 234 -9.54 -5.25 -13.11
C GLY A 234 -9.56 -4.16 -12.03
N TRP A 235 -9.89 -4.50 -10.78
CA TRP A 235 -9.71 -3.59 -9.66
C TRP A 235 -8.22 -3.33 -9.38
N ASP A 236 -7.91 -2.13 -8.92
CA ASP A 236 -6.53 -1.74 -8.61
C ASP A 236 -6.00 -2.51 -7.38
N ASP A 237 -4.75 -2.97 -7.48
CA ASP A 237 -4.08 -3.75 -6.42
C ASP A 237 -3.98 -2.99 -5.11
N ASN A 238 -3.97 -1.66 -5.14
CA ASN A 238 -3.95 -0.84 -3.94
C ASN A 238 -5.23 -0.98 -3.10
N LEU A 239 -6.34 -1.42 -3.71
CA LEU A 239 -7.57 -1.78 -3.00
C LEU A 239 -7.58 -3.25 -2.61
N THR A 240 -7.29 -4.15 -3.54
CA THR A 240 -7.51 -5.59 -3.37
C THR A 240 -6.45 -6.22 -2.47
N LEU A 241 -5.17 -5.88 -2.64
CA LEU A 241 -4.06 -6.51 -1.93
C LEU A 241 -4.21 -6.46 -0.40
N PRO A 242 -4.38 -5.28 0.25
CA PRO A 242 -4.47 -5.23 1.71
C PRO A 242 -5.75 -5.93 2.22
N LEU A 243 -6.84 -5.95 1.45
CA LEU A 243 -8.08 -6.61 1.86
C LEU A 243 -7.96 -8.13 1.81
N LEU A 244 -7.43 -8.67 0.71
CA LEU A 244 -7.24 -10.10 0.54
C LEU A 244 -6.17 -10.63 1.50
N SER A 245 -5.06 -9.91 1.65
CA SER A 245 -3.98 -10.30 2.55
C SER A 245 -4.41 -10.24 4.02
N GLY A 246 -5.15 -9.19 4.41
CA GLY A 246 -5.75 -9.10 5.75
C GLY A 246 -6.77 -10.21 6.03
N ALA A 247 -7.63 -10.53 5.06
CA ALA A 247 -8.58 -11.65 5.20
C ALA A 247 -7.84 -12.99 5.34
N PHE A 248 -6.78 -13.21 4.57
CA PHE A 248 -5.96 -14.41 4.68
C PHE A 248 -5.32 -14.54 6.06
N LEU A 249 -4.68 -13.47 6.56
CA LEU A 249 -4.11 -13.45 7.91
C LEU A 249 -5.16 -13.72 8.98
N GLN A 250 -6.31 -13.03 8.91
CA GLN A 250 -7.40 -13.19 9.88
C GLN A 250 -7.89 -14.64 9.95
N LEU A 251 -7.99 -15.32 8.81
CA LEU A 251 -8.48 -16.70 8.73
C LEU A 251 -7.44 -17.74 9.15
N THR A 252 -6.16 -17.47 8.94
CA THR A 252 -5.08 -18.46 9.15
C THR A 252 -4.37 -18.31 10.49
N VAL A 253 -4.00 -17.07 10.85
CA VAL A 253 -3.20 -16.75 12.05
C VAL A 253 -3.85 -15.67 12.91
N GLY A 254 -5.07 -15.24 12.62
CA GLY A 254 -5.78 -14.19 13.36
C GLY A 254 -6.18 -14.55 14.80
N ARG A 255 -5.86 -15.74 15.30
CA ARG A 255 -5.92 -16.08 16.73
C ARG A 255 -4.61 -15.78 17.47
N LEU A 256 -3.53 -15.65 16.71
CA LEU A 256 -2.19 -15.29 17.17
C LEU A 256 -1.93 -13.78 17.05
N LEU A 257 -2.74 -13.10 16.23
CA LEU A 257 -2.78 -11.66 16.04
C LEU A 257 -4.05 -11.10 16.71
#